data_AF-A0A2R5LQ37-F1
#
_entry.id   AF-A0A2R5LQ37-F1
#
_cell.length_a   1.000
_cell.length_b   1.000
_cell.length_c   1.000
_cell.angle_alpha   90.00
_cell.angle_beta   90.00
_cell.angle_gamma   90.00
#
_symmetry.space_group_name_H-M   'P 1'
#
loop_
_entity.id
_entity.type
_entity.pdbx_description
1 polymer ?
#
loop_
_entity_poly.entity_id
_entity_poly.type
_entity_poly.pdbx_seq_one_letter_code
_entity_poly.pdbx_strand_id
1 'polypeptide(L)'
;MPRSLVGYANFLALLLVGMLTIATAPLPRYVPRGRPLSLGQPPPLARALARYEPRPLSDEASRAARSSNDLGMALLRTLPKDENAVLSPLSIATSMAMLYPGANAATRAELSSSLGYERHGLVHVARGFGSLRNQTAQGKG
;
A
#
# COMPACT_ATOMS: atom_id res chain seq x y z
N MET A 1 16.69 -49.45 -19.82
CA MET A 1 17.60 -48.35 -20.21
C MET A 1 17.49 -47.24 -19.16
N PRO A 2 18.48 -47.00 -18.30
CA PRO A 2 18.40 -45.96 -17.27
C PRO A 2 18.73 -44.59 -17.88
N ARG A 3 17.82 -43.62 -17.70
CA ARG A 3 18.05 -42.21 -18.03
C ARG A 3 19.02 -41.63 -16.99
N SER A 4 20.07 -40.96 -17.48
CA SER A 4 21.27 -40.60 -16.74
C SER A 4 21.04 -39.53 -15.65
N LEU A 5 21.60 -39.78 -14.45
CA LEU A 5 21.65 -38.87 -13.30
C LEU A 5 22.32 -37.50 -13.58
N VAL A 6 22.99 -37.35 -14.73
CA VAL A 6 23.79 -36.18 -15.12
C VAL A 6 22.91 -34.95 -15.40
N GLY A 7 21.67 -35.13 -15.84
CA GLY A 7 20.78 -34.02 -16.17
C GLY A 7 20.34 -33.18 -14.96
N TYR A 8 20.14 -33.82 -13.81
CA TYR A 8 19.68 -33.15 -12.58
C TYR A 8 20.78 -32.31 -11.93
N ALA A 9 22.05 -32.74 -12.04
CA ALA A 9 23.18 -32.00 -11.51
C ALA A 9 23.38 -30.66 -12.23
N ASN A 10 23.25 -30.63 -13.56
CA ASN A 10 23.36 -29.38 -14.32
C ASN A 10 22.19 -28.43 -14.05
N PHE A 11 20.98 -28.96 -13.87
CA PHE A 11 19.80 -28.13 -13.57
C PHE A 11 19.91 -27.51 -12.17
N LEU A 12 20.36 -28.27 -11.16
CA LEU A 12 20.59 -27.77 -9.81
C LEU A 12 21.74 -26.74 -9.77
N ALA A 13 22.81 -26.95 -10.53
CA ALA A 13 23.91 -26.00 -10.64
C ALA A 13 23.44 -24.65 -11.24
N LEU A 14 22.62 -24.68 -12.29
CA LEU A 14 22.03 -23.48 -12.89
C LEU A 14 21.09 -22.74 -11.91
N LEU A 15 20.30 -23.47 -11.12
CA LEU A 15 19.40 -22.89 -10.11
C LEU A 15 20.18 -22.19 -8.98
N LEU A 16 21.27 -22.79 -8.51
CA LEU A 16 22.15 -22.23 -7.48
C LEU A 16 22.90 -20.98 -7.98
N VAL A 17 23.42 -21.00 -9.22
CA VAL A 17 24.08 -19.82 -9.82
C VAL A 17 23.08 -18.68 -10.08
N GLY A 18 21.85 -19.01 -10.47
CA GLY A 18 20.78 -18.02 -10.64
C GLY A 18 20.35 -17.36 -9.32
N MET A 19 20.31 -18.11 -8.22
CA MET A 19 20.02 -17.55 -6.89
C MET A 19 21.16 -16.68 -6.35
N LEU A 20 22.42 -17.06 -6.60
CA LEU A 20 23.58 -16.30 -6.13
C LEU A 20 23.75 -14.95 -6.86
N THR A 21 23.33 -14.86 -8.12
CA THR A 21 23.36 -13.59 -8.89
C THR A 21 22.29 -12.60 -8.45
N ILE A 22 21.12 -13.06 -7.98
CA ILE A 22 20.08 -12.17 -7.43
C ILE A 22 20.51 -11.58 -6.08
N ALA A 23 21.21 -12.36 -5.25
CA ALA A 23 21.63 -11.93 -3.91
C ALA A 23 22.76 -10.88 -3.91
N THR A 24 23.48 -10.72 -5.02
CA THR A 24 24.67 -9.85 -5.11
C THR A 24 24.49 -8.67 -6.06
N ALA A 25 23.37 -8.58 -6.77
CA ALA A 25 23.07 -7.44 -7.61
C ALA A 25 22.86 -6.19 -6.73
N PRO A 26 23.68 -5.13 -6.88
CA PRO A 26 23.45 -3.89 -6.16
C PRO A 26 22.10 -3.33 -6.61
N LEU A 27 21.16 -3.22 -5.66
CA LEU A 27 19.87 -2.61 -5.91
C LEU A 27 20.07 -1.23 -6.56
N PRO A 28 19.31 -0.87 -7.60
CA PRO A 28 19.44 0.43 -8.23
C PRO A 28 19.21 1.52 -7.18
N ARG A 29 20.28 2.22 -6.82
CA ARG A 29 20.21 3.38 -5.92
C ARG A 29 19.51 4.50 -6.68
N TYR A 30 18.28 4.79 -6.28
CA TYR A 30 17.59 5.99 -6.75
C TYR A 30 18.38 7.21 -6.28
N VAL A 31 19.05 7.89 -7.21
CA VAL A 31 19.68 9.19 -6.97
C VAL A 31 18.63 10.25 -7.28
N PRO A 32 18.17 11.04 -6.30
CA PRO A 32 17.23 12.11 -6.56
C PRO A 32 17.89 13.13 -7.49
N ARG A 33 17.40 13.25 -8.73
CA ARG A 33 17.70 14.41 -9.59
C ARG A 33 16.93 15.62 -9.05
N GLY A 34 17.43 16.23 -7.99
CA GLY A 34 16.89 17.49 -7.49
C GLY A 34 17.27 18.62 -8.44
N ARG A 35 16.28 19.24 -9.10
CA ARG A 35 16.44 20.64 -9.54
C ARG A 35 16.56 21.49 -8.28
N PRO A 36 17.49 22.48 -8.21
CA PRO A 36 17.54 23.38 -7.07
C PRO A 36 16.17 24.04 -6.88
N LEU A 37 15.65 23.98 -5.64
CA LEU A 37 14.42 24.65 -5.27
C LEU A 37 14.63 26.16 -5.45
N SER A 38 13.97 26.75 -6.45
CA SER A 38 14.06 28.17 -6.72
C SER A 38 13.44 28.94 -5.54
N LEU A 39 14.27 29.66 -4.77
CA LEU A 39 13.96 30.32 -3.49
C LEU A 39 12.85 31.40 -3.54
N GLY A 40 12.19 31.61 -4.68
CA GLY A 40 11.09 32.57 -4.84
C GLY A 40 9.80 31.99 -5.45
N GLN A 41 9.75 30.68 -5.73
CA GLN A 41 8.54 30.02 -6.23
C GLN A 41 8.04 29.04 -5.17
N PRO A 42 6.76 29.06 -4.78
CA PRO A 42 6.23 28.06 -3.87
C PRO A 42 6.43 26.67 -4.48
N PRO A 43 6.84 25.67 -3.66
CA PRO A 43 7.17 24.35 -4.17
C PRO A 43 5.99 23.77 -4.96
N PRO A 44 6.24 22.91 -5.98
CA PRO A 44 5.18 22.36 -6.83
C PRO A 44 4.01 21.77 -6.05
N LEU A 45 4.30 21.13 -4.91
CA LEU A 45 3.28 20.58 -4.01
C LEU A 45 2.44 21.67 -3.34
N ALA A 46 3.04 22.74 -2.83
CA ALA A 46 2.31 23.85 -2.23
C ALA A 46 1.36 24.52 -3.23
N ARG A 47 1.79 24.66 -4.48
CA ARG A 47 0.93 25.16 -5.58
C ARG A 47 -0.23 24.22 -5.91
N ALA A 48 0.02 22.91 -5.89
CA ALA A 48 -1.01 21.92 -6.13
C ALA A 48 -2.06 21.92 -4.99
N LEU A 49 -1.60 21.99 -3.75
CA LEU A 49 -2.47 22.08 -2.57
C LEU A 49 -3.27 23.38 -2.54
N ALA A 50 -2.68 24.51 -2.94
CA ALA A 50 -3.39 25.80 -3.02
C ALA A 50 -4.53 25.82 -4.05
N ARG A 51 -4.50 24.90 -5.03
CA ARG A 51 -5.57 24.74 -6.05
C ARG A 51 -6.42 23.49 -5.80
N TYR A 52 -6.17 22.78 -4.71
CA TYR A 52 -6.89 21.56 -4.40
C TYR A 52 -8.24 21.93 -3.80
N GLU A 53 -9.29 21.82 -4.60
CA GLU A 53 -10.66 21.80 -4.11
C GLU A 53 -10.99 20.38 -3.64
N PRO A 54 -11.26 20.17 -2.34
CA PRO A 54 -11.59 18.85 -1.84
C PRO A 54 -12.91 18.39 -2.46
N ARG A 55 -12.87 17.26 -3.15
CA ARG A 55 -14.11 16.61 -3.59
C ARG A 55 -14.90 16.19 -2.34
N PRO A 56 -16.17 16.58 -2.20
CA PRO A 56 -16.99 16.12 -1.09
C PRO A 56 -17.14 14.61 -1.20
N LEU A 57 -16.65 13.90 -0.18
CA LEU A 57 -16.81 12.46 -0.05
C LEU A 57 -18.16 12.18 0.63
N SER A 58 -18.79 11.05 0.29
CA SER A 58 -19.92 10.57 1.12
C SER A 58 -19.44 10.28 2.55
N ASP A 59 -20.34 10.30 3.53
CA ASP A 59 -19.97 10.03 4.92
C ASP A 59 -19.28 8.67 5.10
N GLU A 60 -19.79 7.64 4.42
CA GLU A 60 -19.19 6.30 4.44
C GLU A 60 -17.79 6.28 3.79
N ALA A 61 -17.61 6.97 2.65
CA ALA A 61 -16.30 7.08 2.00
C ALA A 61 -15.31 7.88 2.86
N SER A 62 -15.78 8.94 3.52
CA SER A 62 -14.99 9.73 4.47
C SER A 62 -14.52 8.91 5.66
N ARG A 63 -15.42 8.08 6.24
CA ARG A 63 -15.08 7.18 7.34
C ARG A 63 -14.07 6.11 6.91
N ALA A 64 -14.27 5.50 5.74
CA ALA A 64 -13.30 4.54 5.18
C ALA A 64 -11.94 5.19 4.88
N ALA A 65 -11.92 6.43 4.40
CA ALA A 65 -10.69 7.17 4.12
C ALA A 65 -9.91 7.45 5.41
N ARG A 66 -10.59 7.88 6.48
CA ARG A 66 -9.97 8.09 7.79
C ARG A 66 -9.37 6.80 8.36
N SER A 67 -10.13 5.69 8.31
CA SER A 67 -9.65 4.36 8.71
C SER A 67 -8.39 3.94 7.91
N SER A 68 -8.39 4.15 6.59
CA SER A 68 -7.23 3.82 5.74
C SER A 68 -6.01 4.71 6.02
N ASN A 69 -6.22 6.00 6.27
CA ASN A 69 -5.14 6.94 6.62
C ASN A 69 -4.52 6.59 7.97
N ASP A 70 -5.33 6.25 8.97
CA ASP A 70 -4.84 5.82 10.29
C ASP A 70 -3.99 4.56 10.17
N LEU A 71 -4.43 3.56 9.39
CA LEU A 71 -3.63 2.39 9.07
C LEU A 71 -2.30 2.78 8.41
N GLY A 72 -2.33 3.66 7.41
CA GLY A 72 -1.13 4.12 6.71
C GLY A 72 -0.13 4.78 7.66
N MET A 73 -0.62 5.66 8.55
CA MET A 73 0.21 6.30 9.56
C MET A 73 0.74 5.31 10.60
N ALA A 74 -0.03 4.29 10.98
CA ALA A 74 0.44 3.22 11.85
C ALA A 74 1.57 2.42 11.20
N LEU A 75 1.39 1.99 9.95
CA LEU A 75 2.41 1.25 9.18
C LEU A 75 3.70 2.06 8.98
N LEU A 76 3.58 3.35 8.62
CA LEU A 76 4.75 4.21 8.44
C LEU A 76 5.59 4.35 9.72
N ARG A 77 4.97 4.28 10.90
CA ARG A 77 5.71 4.33 12.18
C ARG A 77 6.46 3.03 12.49
N THR A 78 6.05 1.91 11.92
CA THR A 78 6.66 0.59 12.16
C THR A 78 7.72 0.21 11.13
N LEU A 79 7.77 0.92 10.00
CA LEU A 79 8.72 0.64 8.93
C LEU A 79 10.14 1.18 9.23
N PRO A 80 11.20 0.57 8.65
CA PRO A 80 12.56 1.10 8.72
C PRO A 80 12.63 2.55 8.23
N LYS A 81 13.44 3.38 8.90
CA LYS A 81 13.55 4.83 8.62
C LYS A 81 14.66 5.17 7.63
N ASP A 82 15.58 4.24 7.43
CA ASP A 82 16.79 4.35 6.62
C ASP A 82 16.63 3.73 5.22
N GLU A 83 15.44 3.17 4.94
CA GLU A 83 15.09 2.60 3.65
C GLU A 83 13.88 3.30 3.03
N ASN A 84 13.80 3.27 1.71
CA ASN A 84 12.61 3.75 1.01
C ASN A 84 11.48 2.74 1.17
N ALA A 85 10.36 3.17 1.73
CA ALA A 85 9.14 2.38 1.80
C ALA A 85 8.07 2.93 0.86
N VAL A 86 7.49 2.07 0.02
CA VAL A 86 6.35 2.38 -0.84
C VAL A 86 5.22 1.42 -0.50
N LEU A 87 4.10 1.97 -0.04
CA LEU A 87 2.92 1.20 0.32
C LEU A 87 1.64 1.94 -0.05
N SER A 88 0.56 1.19 -0.25
CA SER A 88 -0.79 1.74 -0.48
C SER A 88 -1.69 1.34 0.69
N PRO A 89 -1.90 2.23 1.68
CA PRO A 89 -2.79 1.95 2.81
C PRO A 89 -4.21 1.62 2.37
N LEU A 90 -4.66 2.27 1.29
CA LEU A 90 -5.98 2.04 0.72
C LEU A 90 -6.14 0.64 0.16
N SER A 91 -5.12 0.11 -0.51
CA SER A 91 -5.16 -1.27 -1.05
C SER A 91 -5.22 -2.30 0.07
N ILE A 92 -4.38 -2.14 1.09
CA ILE A 92 -4.33 -3.03 2.26
C ILE A 92 -5.68 -2.99 3.00
N ALA A 93 -6.16 -1.80 3.35
CA ALA A 93 -7.42 -1.63 4.04
C ALA A 93 -8.62 -2.19 3.26
N THR A 94 -8.66 -1.97 1.94
CA THR A 94 -9.72 -2.53 1.07
C THR A 94 -9.70 -4.05 1.08
N SER A 95 -8.52 -4.66 1.03
CA SER A 95 -8.37 -6.12 1.07
C SER A 95 -8.88 -6.69 2.39
N MET A 96 -8.55 -6.05 3.51
CA MET A 96 -9.06 -6.45 4.82
C MET A 96 -10.57 -6.21 4.98
N ALA A 97 -11.09 -5.13 4.42
CA ALA A 97 -12.52 -4.83 4.37
C ALA A 97 -13.31 -5.90 3.60
N MET A 98 -12.72 -6.52 2.57
CA MET A 98 -13.32 -7.64 1.85
C MET A 98 -13.33 -8.94 2.67
N LEU A 99 -12.35 -9.14 3.56
CA LEU A 99 -12.30 -10.30 4.46
C LEU A 99 -13.31 -10.18 5.62
N TYR A 100 -13.58 -8.95 6.08
CA TYR A 100 -14.38 -8.67 7.27
C TYR A 100 -15.75 -9.38 7.35
N PRO A 101 -16.57 -9.44 6.27
CA PRO A 101 -17.86 -10.14 6.32
C PRO A 101 -17.71 -11.65 6.55
N GLY A 102 -16.67 -12.27 5.99
CA GLY A 102 -16.40 -13.71 6.09
C GLY A 102 -15.60 -14.13 7.32
N ALA A 103 -15.07 -13.17 8.08
CA ALA A 103 -14.32 -13.44 9.31
C ALA A 103 -15.22 -14.04 10.40
N ASN A 104 -14.65 -14.92 11.26
CA ASN A 104 -15.34 -15.35 12.47
C ASN A 104 -15.45 -14.19 13.49
N ALA A 105 -16.16 -14.40 14.61
CA ALA A 105 -16.39 -13.34 15.60
C ALA A 105 -15.10 -12.72 16.16
N ALA A 106 -14.11 -13.55 16.53
CA ALA A 106 -12.85 -13.08 17.09
C ALA A 106 -12.03 -12.28 16.06
N THR A 107 -11.85 -12.84 14.86
CA THR A 107 -11.14 -12.17 13.77
C THR A 107 -11.84 -10.89 13.34
N ARG A 108 -13.17 -10.86 13.33
CA ARG A 108 -13.94 -9.65 13.02
C ARG A 108 -13.68 -8.55 14.04
N ALA A 109 -13.65 -8.88 15.33
CA ALA A 109 -13.34 -7.91 16.38
C ALA A 109 -11.92 -7.35 16.25
N GLU A 110 -10.94 -8.20 15.97
CA GLU A 110 -9.55 -7.77 15.71
C GLU A 110 -9.44 -6.84 14.51
N LEU A 111 -10.10 -7.17 13.40
CA LEU A 111 -10.14 -6.32 12.21
C LEU A 111 -10.81 -4.97 12.52
N SER A 112 -11.94 -4.98 13.23
CA SER A 112 -12.68 -3.77 13.60
C SER A 112 -11.84 -2.80 14.42
N SER A 113 -11.16 -3.33 15.44
CA SER A 113 -10.27 -2.57 16.34
C SER A 113 -9.02 -2.07 15.62
N SER A 114 -8.30 -2.98 14.96
CA SER A 114 -6.97 -2.70 14.37
C SER A 114 -7.04 -1.74 13.19
N LEU A 115 -8.13 -1.80 12.42
CA LEU A 115 -8.34 -0.95 11.25
C LEU A 115 -9.16 0.30 11.57
N GLY A 116 -9.59 0.47 12.83
CA GLY A 116 -10.29 1.66 13.30
C GLY A 116 -11.72 1.80 12.75
N TYR A 117 -12.38 0.69 12.39
CA TYR A 117 -13.75 0.74 11.87
C TYR A 117 -14.72 1.30 12.93
N GLU A 118 -14.65 0.80 14.16
CA GLU A 118 -15.43 1.30 15.30
C GLU A 118 -15.09 2.75 15.64
N ARG A 119 -13.79 3.09 15.69
CA ARG A 119 -13.31 4.44 16.01
C ARG A 119 -13.93 5.50 15.10
N HIS A 120 -14.08 5.18 13.81
CA HIS A 120 -14.62 6.10 12.81
C HIS A 120 -16.12 5.90 12.57
N GLY A 121 -16.80 5.03 13.32
CA GLY A 121 -18.22 4.74 13.13
C GLY A 121 -18.53 4.09 11.78
N LEU A 122 -17.59 3.32 11.21
CA LEU A 122 -17.75 2.64 9.93
C LEU A 122 -18.49 1.32 10.10
N VAL A 123 -19.81 1.38 10.18
CA VAL A 123 -20.67 0.19 10.36
C VAL A 123 -20.72 -0.68 9.11
N HIS A 124 -20.90 -0.06 7.93
CA HIS A 124 -20.99 -0.77 6.65
C HIS A 124 -19.63 -0.83 5.96
N VAL A 125 -18.69 -1.59 6.53
CA VAL A 125 -17.28 -1.67 6.12
C VAL A 125 -17.11 -1.87 4.60
N ALA A 126 -17.65 -2.95 4.04
CA ALA A 126 -17.51 -3.26 2.61
C ALA A 126 -18.11 -2.16 1.71
N ARG A 127 -19.25 -1.57 2.11
CA ARG A 127 -19.89 -0.48 1.37
C ARG A 127 -19.05 0.78 1.40
N GLY A 128 -18.54 1.19 2.57
CA GLY A 128 -17.73 2.40 2.70
C GLY A 128 -16.44 2.35 1.88
N PHE A 129 -15.74 1.21 1.87
CA PHE A 129 -14.57 1.03 1.00
C PHE A 129 -14.96 0.97 -0.48
N GLY A 130 -16.11 0.39 -0.83
CA GLY A 130 -16.67 0.44 -2.18
C GLY A 130 -16.96 1.87 -2.65
N SER A 131 -17.63 2.68 -1.82
CA SER A 131 -17.91 4.09 -2.09
C SER A 131 -16.64 4.91 -2.24
N LEU A 132 -15.66 4.72 -1.35
CA LEU A 132 -14.37 5.40 -1.42
C LEU A 132 -13.63 5.07 -2.72
N ARG A 133 -13.52 3.78 -3.07
CA ARG A 133 -12.89 3.35 -4.33
C ARG A 133 -13.58 3.95 -5.55
N ASN A 134 -14.91 3.98 -5.58
CA ASN A 134 -15.65 4.54 -6.69
C ASN A 134 -15.39 6.05 -6.84
N GLN A 135 -15.34 6.78 -5.72
CA GLN A 135 -15.10 8.22 -5.72
C GLN A 135 -13.66 8.59 -6.12
N THR A 136 -12.66 7.76 -5.78
CA THR A 136 -11.27 7.94 -6.23
C THR A 136 -11.05 7.50 -7.68
N ALA A 137 -11.74 6.44 -8.14
CA ALA A 137 -11.68 6.00 -9.53
C ALA A 137 -12.29 7.00 -10.52
N GLN A 138 -13.36 7.70 -10.11
CA GLN A 138 -14.00 8.79 -10.86
C GLN A 138 -13.18 10.11 -10.83
N GLY A 139 -11.99 10.10 -10.24
CA GLY A 139 -11.07 11.24 -10.20
C GLY A 139 -10.14 11.33 -11.42
N LYS A 140 -10.31 10.47 -12.44
CA LYS A 140 -9.58 10.55 -13.71
C LYS A 140 -10.14 11.72 -14.53
N GLY A 141 -9.63 12.92 -14.28
CA GLY A 141 -9.63 14.05 -15.21
C GLY A 141 -8.34 14.05 -16.02
#